data_AF-A0A367FUF6-F1
#
_entry.id   AF-A0A367FUF6-F1
#
_cell.length_a   1.000
_cell.length_b   1.000
_cell.length_c   1.000
_cell.angle_alpha   90.00
_cell.angle_beta   90.00
_cell.angle_gamma   90.00
#
_symmetry.space_group_name_H-M   'P 1'
#
loop_
_entity.id
_entity.type
_entity.pdbx_description
1 polymer ?
#
loop_
_entity_poly.entity_id
_entity_poly.type
_entity_poly.pdbx_seq_one_letter_code
_entity_poly.pdbx_strand_id
1 'polypeptide(L)'
;MPFNQKPQKFNAKINAVTIGSGDKTVTIGGDCTFPFYSFDAESENCPKIGVEISDMGLEGVSEGIKAYYEGATTMADIAKKAAAMEGADFVALILEGGDPNGVNKSIDELIAVVKEVADAVDCPLVVEGCKNVEKDAELLPKVAEALQGRNALILSEKEENYKAIGAAAGLAYNQIVGAESAVDINLAKQLNVVTTQLGVDAKKIVMNIGSAAVGYGYEYVVSTMDRIKGAALGQNDNMLQMPIITPVSAETWNVKEAMASEADMPAWGPQDERGIDMEVETAAADLAAGSDAVILRHPESVKTISKLIKALA
;
A
#
# COMPACT_ATOMS: atom_id res chain seq x y z
N MET A 1 -9.36 44.02 -12.32
CA MET A 1 -8.76 43.84 -10.97
C MET A 1 -7.70 42.76 -11.08
N PRO A 2 -6.57 42.84 -10.35
CA PRO A 2 -5.62 41.74 -10.30
C PRO A 2 -6.26 40.51 -9.65
N PHE A 3 -5.96 39.33 -10.16
CA PHE A 3 -6.31 38.07 -9.51
C PHE A 3 -5.62 38.02 -8.13
N ASN A 4 -6.36 37.67 -7.09
CA ASN A 4 -5.84 37.47 -5.75
C ASN A 4 -6.15 36.03 -5.32
N GLN A 5 -5.13 35.18 -5.35
CA GLN A 5 -5.25 33.79 -4.90
C GLN A 5 -5.62 33.77 -3.42
N LYS A 6 -6.63 32.98 -3.06
CA LYS A 6 -7.01 32.73 -1.67
C LYS A 6 -6.71 31.27 -1.35
N PRO A 7 -5.55 30.97 -0.75
CA PRO A 7 -5.21 29.60 -0.42
C PRO A 7 -6.20 29.05 0.62
N GLN A 8 -6.65 27.82 0.42
CA GLN A 8 -7.46 27.11 1.39
C GLN A 8 -6.57 26.67 2.55
N LYS A 9 -6.94 27.05 3.78
CA LYS A 9 -6.17 26.71 4.99
C LYS A 9 -6.93 25.73 5.86
N PHE A 10 -6.27 24.62 6.19
CA PHE A 10 -6.73 23.69 7.19
C PHE A 10 -5.89 23.84 8.47
N ASN A 11 -6.54 23.78 9.63
CA ASN A 11 -5.83 23.73 10.94
C ASN A 11 -5.43 22.29 11.31
N ALA A 12 -6.00 21.32 10.62
CA ALA A 12 -5.75 19.90 10.74
C ALA A 12 -4.62 19.46 9.81
N LYS A 13 -4.04 18.30 10.09
CA LYS A 13 -2.93 17.72 9.32
C LYS A 13 -3.06 16.20 9.34
N ILE A 14 -2.75 15.54 8.23
CA ILE A 14 -2.57 14.08 8.20
C ILE A 14 -1.34 13.72 9.03
N ASN A 15 -1.43 12.67 9.83
CA ASN A 15 -0.32 12.12 10.60
C ASN A 15 0.81 11.72 9.65
N ALA A 16 2.04 12.11 9.99
CA ALA A 16 3.22 11.62 9.32
C ALA A 16 3.64 10.27 9.93
N VAL A 17 3.74 9.24 9.11
CA VAL A 17 4.16 7.89 9.52
C VAL A 17 5.43 7.53 8.78
N THR A 18 6.49 7.19 9.53
CA THR A 18 7.79 6.81 8.97
C THR A 18 7.95 5.30 9.01
N ILE A 19 8.15 4.69 7.85
CA ILE A 19 8.38 3.25 7.61
C ILE A 19 9.88 3.01 7.45
N GLY A 20 10.36 1.91 8.02
CA GLY A 20 11.77 1.52 7.99
C GLY A 20 12.58 2.07 9.16
N SER A 21 13.87 1.76 9.15
CA SER A 21 14.84 2.13 10.19
C SER A 21 16.19 2.45 9.55
N GLY A 22 17.09 3.07 10.31
CA GLY A 22 18.40 3.50 9.79
C GLY A 22 18.28 4.68 8.82
N ASP A 23 19.12 4.70 7.79
CA ASP A 23 19.27 5.85 6.88
C ASP A 23 18.27 5.85 5.71
N LYS A 24 17.55 4.74 5.47
CA LYS A 24 16.66 4.56 4.30
C LYS A 24 15.18 4.60 4.67
N THR A 25 14.79 5.42 5.63
CA THR A 25 13.39 5.54 6.03
C THR A 25 12.55 6.27 4.99
N VAL A 26 11.27 5.92 4.90
CA VAL A 26 10.28 6.61 4.06
C VAL A 26 9.16 7.14 4.94
N THR A 27 8.80 8.41 4.78
CA THR A 27 7.68 9.02 5.51
C THR A 27 6.53 9.28 4.55
N ILE A 28 5.31 8.93 4.98
CA ILE A 28 4.04 9.17 4.28
C ILE A 28 3.12 10.04 5.13
N GLY A 29 2.18 10.75 4.51
CA GLY A 29 1.29 11.69 5.18
C GLY A 29 1.96 13.01 5.51
N GLY A 30 1.41 13.73 6.48
CA GLY A 30 1.91 15.06 6.86
C GLY A 30 1.25 16.21 6.08
N ASP A 31 0.41 15.93 5.09
CA ASP A 31 -0.22 17.02 4.34
C ASP A 31 -1.30 17.75 5.15
N CYS A 32 -1.38 19.07 4.93
CA CYS A 32 -2.45 19.93 5.43
C CYS A 32 -3.22 20.60 4.28
N THR A 33 -3.18 19.99 3.08
CA THR A 33 -3.90 20.39 1.87
C THR A 33 -4.60 19.17 1.26
N PHE A 34 -5.43 19.41 0.25
CA PHE A 34 -5.85 18.31 -0.63
C PHE A 34 -4.68 17.79 -1.47
N PRO A 35 -4.79 16.58 -2.05
CA PRO A 35 -3.70 15.93 -2.78
C PRO A 35 -3.18 16.81 -3.92
N PHE A 36 -1.85 17.00 -3.97
CA PHE A 36 -1.15 17.84 -4.96
C PHE A 36 -1.55 19.33 -4.99
N TYR A 37 -2.24 19.85 -3.96
CA TYR A 37 -2.61 21.26 -3.87
C TYR A 37 -1.48 22.09 -3.23
N SER A 38 -0.25 21.93 -3.72
CA SER A 38 0.94 22.62 -3.22
C SER A 38 0.87 24.16 -3.32
N PHE A 39 -0.10 24.65 -4.10
CA PHE A 39 -0.45 26.06 -4.16
C PHE A 39 -1.19 26.60 -2.91
N ASP A 40 -1.77 25.73 -2.08
CA ASP A 40 -2.45 26.11 -0.83
C ASP A 40 -1.47 26.11 0.37
N ALA A 41 -0.58 25.11 0.43
CA ALA A 41 0.57 25.02 1.33
C ALA A 41 1.58 23.99 0.79
N GLU A 42 2.85 24.09 1.21
CA GLU A 42 3.89 23.13 0.83
C GLU A 42 3.57 21.72 1.39
N SER A 43 3.70 20.69 0.55
CA SER A 43 3.56 19.30 0.98
C SER A 43 4.77 18.88 1.81
N GLU A 44 4.53 18.21 2.94
CA GLU A 44 5.63 17.76 3.82
C GLU A 44 6.30 16.51 3.27
N ASN A 45 5.51 15.59 2.72
CA ASN A 45 6.01 14.35 2.13
C ASN A 45 5.23 14.06 0.84
N CYS A 46 5.94 13.95 -0.28
CA CYS A 46 5.33 13.50 -1.52
C CYS A 46 4.85 12.04 -1.39
N PRO A 47 3.80 11.64 -2.13
CA PRO A 47 3.34 10.25 -2.13
C PRO A 47 4.44 9.25 -2.53
N LYS A 48 4.28 8.00 -2.08
CA LYS A 48 5.32 6.96 -2.16
C LYS A 48 4.86 5.74 -2.96
N ILE A 49 5.82 5.06 -3.58
CA ILE A 49 5.56 3.86 -4.39
C ILE A 49 6.23 2.64 -3.76
N GLY A 50 5.41 1.64 -3.45
CA GLY A 50 5.85 0.30 -3.09
C GLY A 50 5.94 -0.61 -4.30
N VAL A 51 6.95 -1.47 -4.35
CA VAL A 51 7.04 -2.55 -5.33
C VAL A 51 6.59 -3.85 -4.69
N GLU A 52 5.54 -4.44 -5.26
CA GLU A 52 5.00 -5.71 -4.83
C GLU A 52 5.91 -6.88 -5.25
N ILE A 53 6.17 -7.77 -4.30
CA ILE A 53 6.75 -9.09 -4.51
C ILE A 53 5.90 -10.11 -3.74
N SER A 54 5.79 -11.34 -4.25
CA SER A 54 4.98 -12.39 -3.63
C SER A 54 5.85 -13.54 -3.14
N ASP A 55 5.46 -14.17 -2.03
CA ASP A 55 6.07 -15.43 -1.56
C ASP A 55 5.88 -16.59 -2.55
N MET A 56 5.00 -16.43 -3.55
CA MET A 56 4.80 -17.33 -4.68
C MET A 56 5.81 -17.15 -5.81
N GLY A 57 6.72 -16.16 -5.69
CA GLY A 57 7.73 -15.87 -6.71
C GLY A 57 7.14 -15.16 -7.92
N LEU A 58 7.48 -15.62 -9.13
CA LEU A 58 7.13 -14.96 -10.40
C LEU A 58 6.18 -15.80 -11.26
N GLU A 59 5.53 -16.79 -10.67
CA GLU A 59 4.51 -17.58 -11.36
C GLU A 59 3.27 -16.71 -11.61
N GLY A 60 2.62 -16.88 -12.77
CA GLY A 60 1.38 -16.16 -13.09
C GLY A 60 1.51 -14.66 -13.41
N VAL A 61 2.68 -14.02 -13.18
CA VAL A 61 2.87 -12.60 -13.51
C VAL A 61 3.05 -12.35 -15.02
N SER A 62 2.87 -11.10 -15.44
CA SER A 62 2.96 -10.67 -16.84
C SER A 62 4.36 -10.89 -17.44
N GLU A 63 4.46 -10.91 -18.77
CA GLU A 63 5.75 -11.08 -19.45
C GLU A 63 6.72 -9.94 -19.14
N GLY A 64 6.25 -8.69 -19.09
CA GLY A 64 7.06 -7.53 -18.75
C GLY A 64 7.64 -7.61 -17.33
N ILE A 65 6.85 -8.08 -16.36
CA ILE A 65 7.33 -8.33 -14.99
C ILE A 65 8.38 -9.45 -14.98
N LYS A 66 8.11 -10.58 -15.63
CA LYS A 66 9.06 -11.71 -15.70
C LYS A 66 10.39 -11.29 -16.31
N ALA A 67 10.36 -10.51 -17.38
CA ALA A 67 11.55 -10.03 -18.07
C ALA A 67 12.43 -9.16 -17.15
N TYR A 68 11.84 -8.25 -16.37
CA TYR A 68 12.59 -7.43 -15.42
C TYR A 68 13.31 -8.26 -14.35
N TYR A 69 12.64 -9.30 -13.86
CA TYR A 69 13.19 -10.18 -12.84
C TYR A 69 14.08 -11.31 -13.39
N GLU A 70 14.32 -11.40 -14.71
CA GLU A 70 15.13 -12.46 -15.34
C GLU A 70 16.48 -12.72 -14.62
N GLY A 71 16.73 -13.98 -14.26
CA GLY A 71 17.93 -14.40 -13.52
C GLY A 71 17.83 -14.28 -11.99
N ALA A 72 16.72 -13.76 -11.45
CA ALA A 72 16.41 -13.91 -10.03
C ALA A 72 15.93 -15.33 -9.76
N THR A 73 16.56 -16.02 -8.81
CA THR A 73 16.27 -17.43 -8.49
C THR A 73 15.78 -17.64 -7.07
N THR A 74 15.89 -16.60 -6.23
CA THR A 74 15.53 -16.61 -4.81
C THR A 74 14.64 -15.41 -4.49
N MET A 75 13.95 -15.43 -3.35
CA MET A 75 13.18 -14.27 -2.90
C MET A 75 14.11 -13.11 -2.52
N ALA A 76 15.33 -13.41 -2.05
CA ALA A 76 16.37 -12.41 -1.87
C ALA A 76 16.75 -11.68 -3.18
N ASP A 77 16.88 -12.40 -4.30
CA ASP A 77 17.18 -11.80 -5.61
C ASP A 77 16.03 -10.92 -6.09
N ILE A 78 14.79 -11.41 -5.96
CA ILE A 78 13.57 -10.67 -6.32
C ILE A 78 13.47 -9.39 -5.48
N ALA A 79 13.63 -9.48 -4.16
CA ALA A 79 13.58 -8.33 -3.27
C ALA A 79 14.65 -7.28 -3.60
N LYS A 80 15.89 -7.70 -3.90
CA LYS A 80 16.97 -6.77 -4.31
C LYS A 80 16.63 -6.06 -5.61
N LYS A 81 16.07 -6.76 -6.59
CA LYS A 81 15.64 -6.16 -7.87
C LYS A 81 14.44 -5.22 -7.71
N ALA A 82 13.49 -5.57 -6.83
CA ALA A 82 12.35 -4.72 -6.49
C ALA A 82 12.81 -3.43 -5.81
N ALA A 83 13.69 -3.55 -4.80
CA ALA A 83 14.27 -2.41 -4.10
C ALA A 83 15.14 -1.50 -4.99
N ALA A 84 15.73 -2.05 -6.05
CA ALA A 84 16.53 -1.31 -7.03
C ALA A 84 15.72 -0.71 -8.19
N MET A 85 14.40 -0.92 -8.23
CA MET A 85 13.54 -0.44 -9.30
C MET A 85 13.47 1.08 -9.31
N GLU A 86 13.66 1.69 -10.48
CA GLU A 86 13.66 3.14 -10.63
C GLU A 86 12.29 3.71 -10.23
N GLY A 87 12.27 4.48 -9.14
CA GLY A 87 11.05 5.09 -8.59
C GLY A 87 10.44 4.36 -7.41
N ALA A 88 10.99 3.21 -6.99
CA ALA A 88 10.59 2.51 -5.77
C ALA A 88 11.06 3.24 -4.51
N ASP A 89 10.16 3.39 -3.53
CA ASP A 89 10.47 3.91 -2.20
C ASP A 89 10.58 2.77 -1.17
N PHE A 90 9.81 1.70 -1.33
CA PHE A 90 9.81 0.54 -0.42
C PHE A 90 9.44 -0.76 -1.15
N VAL A 91 9.67 -1.89 -0.48
CA VAL A 91 9.24 -3.22 -0.97
C VAL A 91 8.03 -3.68 -0.16
N ALA A 92 7.01 -4.16 -0.87
CA ALA A 92 5.81 -4.77 -0.30
C ALA A 92 5.83 -6.28 -0.57
N LEU A 93 6.04 -7.09 0.48
CA LEU A 93 5.99 -8.55 0.39
C LEU A 93 4.58 -9.05 0.72
N ILE A 94 3.92 -9.69 -0.24
CA ILE A 94 2.60 -10.28 -0.08
C ILE A 94 2.76 -11.78 0.20
N LEU A 95 2.17 -12.25 1.30
CA LEU A 95 2.22 -13.63 1.76
C LEU A 95 0.99 -14.43 1.30
N GLU A 96 0.61 -14.30 0.03
CA GLU A 96 -0.60 -14.91 -0.56
C GLU A 96 -0.57 -16.44 -0.54
N GLY A 97 0.63 -17.06 -0.55
CA GLY A 97 0.77 -18.51 -0.43
C GLY A 97 0.23 -19.07 0.89
N GLY A 98 -0.04 -18.21 1.88
CA GLY A 98 -0.66 -18.58 3.15
C GLY A 98 -2.16 -18.88 3.09
N ASP A 99 -2.86 -18.53 2.00
CA ASP A 99 -4.32 -18.71 1.89
C ASP A 99 -4.71 -20.18 2.15
N PRO A 100 -5.55 -20.47 3.16
CA PRO A 100 -6.05 -21.81 3.43
C PRO A 100 -6.79 -22.47 2.25
N ASN A 101 -7.33 -21.68 1.32
CA ASN A 101 -8.02 -22.16 0.11
C ASN A 101 -7.08 -22.30 -1.10
N GLY A 102 -5.84 -21.81 -1.00
CA GLY A 102 -4.81 -21.89 -2.02
C GLY A 102 -3.75 -22.93 -1.68
N VAL A 103 -2.48 -22.51 -1.72
CA VAL A 103 -1.34 -23.38 -1.39
C VAL A 103 -1.28 -23.72 0.10
N ASN A 104 -1.80 -22.82 0.95
CA ASN A 104 -1.82 -22.97 2.40
C ASN A 104 -0.45 -23.32 3.00
N LYS A 105 0.59 -22.57 2.61
CA LYS A 105 1.93 -22.67 3.20
C LYS A 105 1.84 -22.54 4.72
N SER A 106 2.71 -23.26 5.41
CA SER A 106 2.82 -23.15 6.86
C SER A 106 3.32 -21.76 7.26
N ILE A 107 3.00 -21.34 8.49
CA ILE A 107 3.49 -20.06 9.03
C ILE A 107 5.03 -20.07 9.04
N ASP A 108 5.67 -21.19 9.38
CA ASP A 108 7.14 -21.28 9.41
C ASP A 108 7.77 -21.06 8.04
N GLU A 109 7.17 -21.58 6.96
CA GLU A 109 7.61 -21.33 5.59
C GLU A 109 7.49 -19.86 5.21
N LEU A 110 6.36 -19.22 5.52
CA LEU A 110 6.14 -17.80 5.23
C LEU A 110 7.10 -16.90 6.02
N ILE A 111 7.35 -17.23 7.30
CA ILE A 111 8.33 -16.49 8.13
C ILE A 111 9.76 -16.68 7.61
N ALA A 112 10.10 -17.83 7.04
CA ALA A 112 11.39 -18.03 6.38
C ALA A 112 11.55 -17.07 5.18
N VAL A 113 10.50 -16.91 4.35
CA VAL A 113 10.49 -15.95 3.23
C VAL A 113 10.62 -14.51 3.74
N VAL A 114 9.88 -14.14 4.78
CA VAL A 114 9.97 -12.80 5.39
C VAL A 114 11.41 -12.50 5.84
N LYS A 115 12.07 -13.45 6.50
CA LYS A 115 13.46 -13.29 6.95
C LYS A 115 14.44 -13.21 5.78
N GLU A 116 14.27 -14.07 4.78
CA GLU A 116 15.11 -14.05 3.57
C GLU A 116 15.04 -12.69 2.87
N VAL A 117 13.84 -12.16 2.66
CA VAL A 117 13.63 -10.82 2.09
C VAL A 117 14.21 -9.75 3.02
N ALA A 118 13.97 -9.88 4.33
CA ALA A 118 14.43 -8.89 5.28
C ALA A 118 15.95 -8.76 5.35
N ASP A 119 16.67 -9.88 5.31
CA ASP A 119 18.13 -9.92 5.32
C ASP A 119 18.73 -9.44 3.99
N ALA A 120 17.96 -9.49 2.90
CA ALA A 120 18.42 -9.15 1.55
C ALA A 120 18.38 -7.66 1.23
N VAL A 121 17.49 -6.88 1.86
CA VAL A 121 17.27 -5.46 1.54
C VAL A 121 17.26 -4.57 2.78
N ASP A 122 17.79 -3.37 2.63
CA ASP A 122 17.85 -2.33 3.66
C ASP A 122 16.77 -1.24 3.51
N CYS A 123 16.00 -1.26 2.42
CA CYS A 123 14.85 -0.38 2.23
C CYS A 123 13.72 -0.69 3.24
N PRO A 124 12.74 0.22 3.39
CA PRO A 124 11.55 -0.06 4.19
C PRO A 124 10.80 -1.26 3.64
N LEU A 125 10.17 -2.00 4.56
CA LEU A 125 9.33 -3.16 4.23
C LEU A 125 7.89 -2.92 4.66
N VAL A 126 6.99 -3.23 3.75
CA VAL A 126 5.59 -3.50 4.00
C VAL A 126 5.39 -5.00 3.83
N VAL A 127 4.70 -5.66 4.75
CA VAL A 127 4.36 -7.09 4.61
C VAL A 127 2.87 -7.26 4.73
N GLU A 128 2.26 -7.80 3.67
CA GLU A 128 0.84 -8.12 3.62
C GLU A 128 0.57 -9.60 3.86
N GLY A 129 -0.47 -9.91 4.63
CA GLY A 129 -0.97 -11.28 4.82
C GLY A 129 -1.64 -11.87 3.58
N CYS A 130 -2.35 -12.98 3.77
CA CYS A 130 -3.09 -13.67 2.72
C CYS A 130 -4.55 -13.23 2.59
N LYS A 131 -4.97 -12.23 3.38
CA LYS A 131 -6.34 -11.67 3.49
C LYS A 131 -7.36 -12.60 4.15
N ASN A 132 -6.98 -13.81 4.58
CA ASN A 132 -7.82 -14.66 5.42
C ASN A 132 -7.70 -14.27 6.90
N VAL A 133 -8.82 -13.93 7.53
CA VAL A 133 -8.88 -13.36 8.88
C VAL A 133 -8.21 -14.25 9.92
N GLU A 134 -8.52 -15.55 9.92
CA GLU A 134 -8.01 -16.50 10.91
C GLU A 134 -6.52 -16.77 10.72
N LYS A 135 -6.10 -17.02 9.47
CA LYS A 135 -4.70 -17.26 9.13
C LYS A 135 -3.84 -16.05 9.45
N ASP A 136 -4.28 -14.85 9.08
CA ASP A 136 -3.53 -13.61 9.29
C ASP A 136 -3.45 -13.23 10.78
N ALA A 137 -4.47 -13.59 11.57
CA ALA A 137 -4.44 -13.41 13.03
C ALA A 137 -3.34 -14.23 13.71
N GLU A 138 -2.89 -15.33 13.09
CA GLU A 138 -1.76 -16.14 13.57
C GLU A 138 -0.43 -15.74 12.91
N LEU A 139 -0.47 -15.46 11.60
CA LEU A 139 0.71 -15.16 10.79
C LEU A 139 1.31 -13.78 11.09
N LEU A 140 0.51 -12.71 11.05
CA LEU A 140 1.02 -11.35 11.14
C LEU A 140 1.67 -11.00 12.49
N PRO A 141 1.24 -11.54 13.64
CA PRO A 141 2.01 -11.44 14.88
C PRO A 141 3.43 -12.01 14.78
N LYS A 142 3.60 -13.11 14.02
CA LYS A 142 4.92 -13.73 13.79
C LYS A 142 5.76 -12.96 12.78
N VAL A 143 5.12 -12.34 11.79
CA VAL A 143 5.80 -11.39 10.89
C VAL A 143 6.32 -10.19 11.68
N ALA A 144 5.49 -9.61 12.55
CA ALA A 144 5.88 -8.48 13.39
C ALA A 144 7.07 -8.80 14.31
N GLU A 145 7.07 -10.00 14.91
CA GLU A 145 8.19 -10.55 15.69
C GLU A 145 9.46 -10.68 14.85
N ALA A 146 9.36 -11.32 13.68
CA ALA A 146 10.49 -11.56 12.79
C ALA A 146 11.15 -10.27 12.26
N LEU A 147 10.38 -9.19 12.16
CA LEU A 147 10.84 -7.89 11.67
C LEU A 147 11.17 -6.90 12.80
N GLN A 148 11.30 -7.36 14.05
CA GLN A 148 11.53 -6.47 15.19
C GLN A 148 12.74 -5.56 14.95
N GLY A 149 12.58 -4.27 15.25
CA GLY A 149 13.62 -3.26 15.04
C GLY A 149 13.65 -2.65 13.63
N ARG A 150 12.92 -3.22 12.66
CA ARG A 150 12.84 -2.67 11.31
C ARG A 150 11.82 -1.55 11.14
N ASN A 151 10.87 -1.43 12.06
CA ASN A 151 9.75 -0.48 11.95
C ASN A 151 9.02 -0.66 10.61
N ALA A 152 8.69 -1.91 10.30
CA ALA A 152 7.96 -2.33 9.12
C ALA A 152 6.46 -1.99 9.26
N LEU A 153 5.77 -1.89 8.12
CA LEU A 153 4.31 -1.80 8.07
C LEU A 153 3.72 -3.20 7.91
N ILE A 154 2.89 -3.61 8.87
CA ILE A 154 2.20 -4.90 8.86
C ILE A 154 0.78 -4.69 8.33
N LEU A 155 0.52 -5.17 7.12
CA LEU A 155 -0.70 -4.95 6.34
C LEU A 155 -1.51 -6.28 6.30
N SER A 156 -2.79 -6.35 6.64
CA SER A 156 -3.51 -5.42 7.49
C SER A 156 -4.27 -6.19 8.55
N GLU A 157 -4.55 -5.52 9.66
CA GLU A 157 -5.66 -5.92 10.51
C GLU A 157 -7.01 -5.52 9.90
N LYS A 158 -8.05 -6.24 10.30
CA LYS A 158 -9.47 -5.98 10.02
C LYS A 158 -10.24 -5.92 11.34
N GLU A 159 -11.51 -5.52 11.29
CA GLU A 159 -12.37 -5.43 12.47
C GLU A 159 -12.41 -6.74 13.28
N GLU A 160 -12.29 -7.89 12.62
CA GLU A 160 -12.37 -9.21 13.25
C GLU A 160 -11.08 -9.62 13.98
N ASN A 161 -9.91 -9.14 13.54
CA ASN A 161 -8.61 -9.60 14.03
C ASN A 161 -7.67 -8.49 14.55
N TYR A 162 -8.11 -7.22 14.63
CA TYR A 162 -7.33 -6.08 15.15
C TYR A 162 -6.74 -6.30 16.53
N LYS A 163 -7.42 -7.06 17.41
CA LYS A 163 -6.87 -7.33 18.75
C LYS A 163 -5.59 -8.14 18.70
N ALA A 164 -5.52 -9.13 17.81
CA ALA A 164 -4.35 -9.99 17.68
C ALA A 164 -3.20 -9.23 17.00
N ILE A 165 -3.51 -8.60 15.86
CA ILE A 165 -2.52 -7.94 15.01
C ILE A 165 -2.07 -6.62 15.64
N GLY A 166 -2.99 -5.74 16.02
CA GLY A 166 -2.68 -4.46 16.67
C GLY A 166 -1.91 -4.61 17.98
N ALA A 167 -2.22 -5.62 18.80
CA ALA A 167 -1.46 -5.88 20.03
C ALA A 167 -0.04 -6.39 19.72
N ALA A 168 0.12 -7.30 18.77
CA ALA A 168 1.43 -7.83 18.41
C ALA A 168 2.28 -6.79 17.67
N ALA A 169 1.80 -6.30 16.53
CA ALA A 169 2.51 -5.36 15.67
C ALA A 169 2.71 -4.01 16.38
N GLY A 170 1.64 -3.37 16.84
CA GLY A 170 1.70 -2.02 17.41
C GLY A 170 2.32 -1.96 18.80
N LEU A 171 1.94 -2.88 19.70
CA LEU A 171 2.33 -2.78 21.12
C LEU A 171 3.55 -3.63 21.49
N ALA A 172 3.57 -4.90 21.08
CA ALA A 172 4.65 -5.81 21.48
C ALA A 172 5.94 -5.57 20.68
N TYR A 173 5.83 -5.34 19.37
CA TYR A 173 6.98 -5.23 18.48
C TYR A 173 7.22 -3.82 17.91
N ASN A 174 6.38 -2.84 18.27
CA ASN A 174 6.52 -1.42 17.89
C ASN A 174 6.64 -1.19 16.37
N GLN A 175 5.98 -2.05 15.58
CA GLN A 175 5.80 -1.91 14.15
C GLN A 175 4.69 -0.90 13.85
N ILE A 176 4.45 -0.65 12.56
CA ILE A 176 3.33 0.15 12.08
C ILE A 176 2.20 -0.82 11.72
N VAL A 177 0.98 -0.46 12.10
CA VAL A 177 -0.23 -1.26 11.88
C VAL A 177 -0.97 -0.73 10.67
N GLY A 178 -1.14 -1.57 9.65
CA GLY A 178 -2.06 -1.32 8.54
C GLY A 178 -3.47 -1.70 8.94
N ALA A 179 -4.43 -0.79 8.79
CA ALA A 179 -5.83 -0.97 9.16
C ALA A 179 -6.71 -1.04 7.91
N GLU A 180 -7.19 -2.24 7.57
CA GLU A 180 -8.00 -2.49 6.38
C GLU A 180 -9.50 -2.37 6.64
N SER A 181 -10.17 -1.61 5.77
CA SER A 181 -11.63 -1.46 5.77
C SER A 181 -12.20 -1.68 4.37
N ALA A 182 -13.53 -1.76 4.24
CA ALA A 182 -14.20 -2.15 3.01
C ALA A 182 -14.85 -0.96 2.28
N VAL A 183 -14.04 0.01 1.82
CA VAL A 183 -14.48 1.17 1.02
C VAL A 183 -15.59 1.98 1.72
N ASP A 184 -15.52 2.06 3.05
CA ASP A 184 -16.49 2.78 3.89
C ASP A 184 -15.78 3.60 4.97
N ILE A 185 -16.04 4.91 4.96
CA ILE A 185 -15.46 5.87 5.92
C ILE A 185 -15.78 5.54 7.39
N ASN A 186 -16.97 5.02 7.68
CA ASN A 186 -17.36 4.69 9.05
C ASN A 186 -16.61 3.45 9.52
N LEU A 187 -16.45 2.44 8.66
CA LEU A 187 -15.65 1.25 8.97
C LEU A 187 -14.18 1.63 9.20
N ALA A 188 -13.59 2.45 8.32
CA ALA A 188 -12.23 2.96 8.49
C ALA A 188 -12.08 3.71 9.84
N LYS A 189 -13.02 4.62 10.13
CA LYS A 189 -13.02 5.38 11.40
C LYS A 189 -13.18 4.47 12.61
N GLN A 190 -14.11 3.52 12.56
CA GLN A 190 -14.37 2.60 13.66
C GLN A 190 -13.14 1.73 13.94
N LEU A 191 -12.47 1.21 12.90
CA LEU A 191 -11.25 0.44 13.06
C LEU A 191 -10.16 1.27 13.73
N ASN A 192 -9.90 2.49 13.25
CA ASN A 192 -8.95 3.41 13.87
C ASN A 192 -9.28 3.70 15.35
N VAL A 193 -10.57 3.86 15.68
CA VAL A 193 -11.03 4.04 17.07
C VAL A 193 -10.71 2.82 17.93
N VAL A 194 -11.05 1.61 17.50
CA VAL A 194 -10.82 0.42 18.33
C VAL A 194 -9.34 0.06 18.43
N THR A 195 -8.54 0.31 17.39
CA THR A 195 -7.08 0.11 17.38
C THR A 195 -6.37 1.10 18.29
N THR A 196 -6.79 2.37 18.31
CA THR A 196 -6.25 3.35 19.27
C THR A 196 -6.71 3.09 20.71
N GLN A 197 -7.94 2.61 20.93
CA GLN A 197 -8.43 2.17 22.24
C GLN A 197 -7.68 0.94 22.78
N LEU A 198 -7.20 0.07 21.89
CA LEU A 198 -6.30 -1.03 22.26
C LEU A 198 -4.95 -0.51 22.79
N GLY A 199 -4.57 0.71 22.42
CA GLY A 199 -3.38 1.42 22.89
C GLY A 199 -2.36 1.71 21.79
N VAL A 200 -2.64 1.36 20.54
CA VAL A 200 -1.74 1.65 19.41
C VAL A 200 -1.72 3.16 19.16
N ASP A 201 -0.53 3.73 19.01
CA ASP A 201 -0.38 5.15 18.69
C ASP A 201 -1.00 5.45 17.31
N ALA A 202 -1.84 6.48 17.22
CA ALA A 202 -2.41 6.96 15.96
C ALA A 202 -1.34 7.28 14.90
N LYS A 203 -0.12 7.65 15.31
CA LYS A 203 1.03 7.89 14.42
C LYS A 203 1.76 6.61 13.99
N LYS A 204 1.24 5.45 14.39
CA LYS A 204 1.69 4.11 13.99
C LYS A 204 0.59 3.36 13.24
N ILE A 205 -0.46 4.06 12.78
CA ILE A 205 -1.55 3.48 12.00
C ILE A 205 -1.51 4.05 10.59
N VAL A 206 -1.63 3.18 9.60
CA VAL A 206 -1.81 3.52 8.17
C VAL A 206 -3.09 2.85 7.70
N MET A 207 -3.99 3.59 7.04
CA MET A 207 -5.24 3.03 6.54
C MET A 207 -5.03 2.34 5.19
N ASN A 208 -5.57 1.14 5.04
CA ASN A 208 -5.91 0.55 3.75
C ASN A 208 -7.42 0.59 3.61
N ILE A 209 -7.97 1.57 2.90
CA ILE A 209 -9.43 1.76 2.91
C ILE A 209 -10.18 0.79 1.97
N GLY A 210 -9.47 -0.20 1.42
CA GLY A 210 -9.93 -0.99 0.28
C GLY A 210 -9.65 -0.28 -1.04
N SER A 211 -9.51 -1.07 -2.10
CA SER A 211 -9.27 -0.58 -3.46
C SER A 211 -10.18 -1.31 -4.44
N ALA A 212 -10.18 -0.82 -5.69
CA ALA A 212 -10.80 -1.44 -6.83
C ALA A 212 -10.01 -1.00 -8.07
N ALA A 213 -10.03 -1.79 -9.14
CA ALA A 213 -9.47 -1.35 -10.41
C ALA A 213 -10.40 -0.35 -11.11
N VAL A 214 -9.84 0.57 -11.91
CA VAL A 214 -10.62 1.42 -12.82
C VAL A 214 -11.60 0.57 -13.65
N GLY A 215 -12.85 1.00 -13.73
CA GLY A 215 -13.93 0.25 -14.41
C GLY A 215 -14.62 -0.83 -13.56
N TYR A 216 -14.13 -1.09 -12.34
CA TYR A 216 -14.64 -2.14 -11.43
C TYR A 216 -15.15 -1.56 -10.10
N GLY A 217 -15.95 -0.48 -10.15
CA GLY A 217 -16.50 0.16 -8.95
C GLY A 217 -15.54 1.16 -8.28
N TYR A 218 -14.52 1.60 -9.00
CA TYR A 218 -13.51 2.54 -8.52
C TYR A 218 -14.10 3.89 -8.04
N GLU A 219 -15.23 4.31 -8.59
CA GLU A 219 -15.95 5.51 -8.16
C GLU A 219 -16.35 5.50 -6.68
N TYR A 220 -16.55 4.31 -6.09
CA TYR A 220 -16.79 4.17 -4.65
C TYR A 220 -15.53 4.45 -3.84
N VAL A 221 -14.36 4.01 -4.33
CA VAL A 221 -13.05 4.22 -3.69
C VAL A 221 -12.74 5.71 -3.65
N VAL A 222 -12.83 6.41 -4.78
CA VAL A 222 -12.60 7.86 -4.87
C VAL A 222 -13.54 8.62 -3.94
N SER A 223 -14.84 8.32 -3.99
CA SER A 223 -15.83 8.98 -3.14
C SER A 223 -15.54 8.78 -1.65
N THR A 224 -15.03 7.61 -1.26
CA THR A 224 -14.63 7.33 0.12
C THR A 224 -13.35 8.09 0.50
N MET A 225 -12.33 8.13 -0.36
CA MET A 225 -11.10 8.93 -0.13
C MET A 225 -11.42 10.42 0.04
N ASP A 226 -12.23 10.99 -0.84
CA ASP A 226 -12.66 12.40 -0.77
C ASP A 226 -13.35 12.73 0.56
N ARG A 227 -14.25 11.85 1.00
CA ARG A 227 -14.95 12.01 2.28
C ARG A 227 -13.98 11.90 3.45
N ILE A 228 -13.02 10.99 3.39
CA ILE A 228 -12.00 10.82 4.43
C ILE A 228 -11.13 12.07 4.51
N LYS A 229 -10.54 12.54 3.40
CA LYS A 229 -9.69 13.75 3.40
C LYS A 229 -10.50 15.00 3.80
N GLY A 230 -11.74 15.11 3.34
CA GLY A 230 -12.66 16.19 3.74
C GLY A 230 -12.97 16.20 5.24
N ALA A 231 -13.17 15.05 5.86
CA ALA A 231 -13.37 14.93 7.31
C ALA A 231 -12.06 15.16 8.09
N ALA A 232 -10.98 14.53 7.68
CA ALA A 232 -9.67 14.63 8.32
C ALA A 232 -9.16 16.07 8.39
N LEU A 233 -9.26 16.81 7.27
CA LEU A 233 -8.75 18.17 7.16
C LEU A 233 -9.81 19.23 7.50
N GLY A 234 -11.00 19.12 6.91
CA GLY A 234 -12.05 20.13 7.03
C GLY A 234 -12.80 20.09 8.36
N GLN A 235 -12.99 18.89 8.92
CA GLN A 235 -13.70 18.69 10.19
C GLN A 235 -12.74 18.41 11.35
N ASN A 236 -11.44 18.34 11.08
CA ASN A 236 -10.41 17.97 12.05
C ASN A 236 -10.70 16.63 12.75
N ASP A 237 -11.19 15.65 11.99
CA ASP A 237 -11.49 14.31 12.51
C ASP A 237 -10.20 13.52 12.69
N ASN A 238 -9.70 13.49 13.92
CA ASN A 238 -8.43 12.85 14.27
C ASN A 238 -8.39 11.33 14.02
N MET A 239 -9.54 10.67 13.96
CA MET A 239 -9.63 9.23 13.66
C MET A 239 -9.64 8.93 12.15
N LEU A 240 -9.54 9.96 11.32
CA LEU A 240 -9.38 9.86 9.87
C LEU A 240 -8.11 10.57 9.39
N GLN A 241 -7.28 11.07 10.31
CA GLN A 241 -6.01 11.75 10.01
C GLN A 241 -4.85 10.77 9.81
N MET A 242 -5.07 9.46 9.75
CA MET A 242 -4.03 8.50 9.39
C MET A 242 -3.74 8.60 7.87
N PRO A 243 -2.49 8.38 7.42
CA PRO A 243 -2.21 8.31 5.99
C PRO A 243 -2.86 7.06 5.38
N ILE A 244 -3.09 7.10 4.07
CA ILE A 244 -3.70 6.01 3.29
C ILE A 244 -2.62 5.34 2.42
N ILE A 245 -2.56 4.01 2.46
CA ILE A 245 -1.80 3.18 1.52
C ILE A 245 -2.77 2.31 0.72
N THR A 246 -2.55 2.21 -0.59
CA THR A 246 -3.47 1.49 -1.49
C THR A 246 -2.75 0.40 -2.27
N PRO A 247 -3.07 -0.89 -2.03
CA PRO A 247 -2.55 -2.03 -2.80
C PRO A 247 -3.14 -2.14 -4.22
N VAL A 248 -2.76 -1.23 -5.13
CA VAL A 248 -3.33 -1.11 -6.48
C VAL A 248 -3.14 -2.39 -7.32
N SER A 249 -1.95 -2.98 -7.24
CA SER A 249 -1.60 -4.19 -7.99
C SER A 249 -2.48 -5.40 -7.64
N ALA A 250 -3.01 -5.46 -6.42
CA ALA A 250 -3.88 -6.53 -5.96
C ALA A 250 -5.24 -6.56 -6.69
N GLU A 251 -5.69 -5.41 -7.20
CA GLU A 251 -6.97 -5.31 -7.91
C GLU A 251 -6.75 -5.32 -9.43
N THR A 252 -5.75 -4.57 -9.91
CA THR A 252 -5.58 -4.25 -11.34
C THR A 252 -5.10 -5.42 -12.18
N TRP A 253 -4.29 -6.33 -11.65
CA TRP A 253 -3.81 -7.51 -12.38
C TRP A 253 -4.79 -8.70 -12.36
N ASN A 254 -5.94 -8.55 -11.68
CA ASN A 254 -6.98 -9.58 -11.58
C ASN A 254 -8.23 -9.28 -12.43
N VAL A 255 -8.24 -8.14 -13.13
CA VAL A 255 -9.34 -7.79 -14.03
C VAL A 255 -9.17 -8.41 -15.41
N LYS A 256 -10.30 -8.54 -16.12
CA LYS A 256 -10.32 -9.15 -17.44
C LYS A 256 -9.43 -8.42 -18.44
N GLU A 257 -9.37 -7.10 -18.35
CA GLU A 257 -8.57 -6.21 -19.18
C GLU A 257 -7.06 -6.38 -18.93
N ALA A 258 -6.63 -6.95 -17.81
CA ALA A 258 -5.22 -7.30 -17.58
C ALA A 258 -4.93 -8.79 -17.89
N MET A 259 -5.94 -9.66 -17.75
CA MET A 259 -5.75 -11.12 -17.84
C MET A 259 -6.05 -11.73 -19.21
N ALA A 260 -6.97 -11.16 -19.98
CA ALA A 260 -7.40 -11.74 -21.25
C ALA A 260 -6.24 -11.71 -22.26
N SER A 261 -6.00 -12.84 -22.92
CA SER A 261 -4.97 -12.92 -23.97
C SER A 261 -5.36 -12.07 -25.18
N GLU A 262 -4.37 -11.59 -25.93
CA GLU A 262 -4.61 -10.87 -27.18
C GLU A 262 -5.32 -11.77 -28.22
N ALA A 263 -5.11 -13.08 -28.19
CA ALA A 263 -5.81 -14.02 -29.06
C ALA A 263 -7.31 -14.09 -28.76
N ASP A 264 -7.70 -14.04 -27.48
CA ASP A 264 -9.10 -14.06 -27.05
C ASP A 264 -9.78 -12.70 -27.27
N MET A 265 -9.02 -11.61 -27.13
CA MET A 265 -9.52 -10.22 -27.22
C MET A 265 -8.65 -9.36 -28.16
N PRO A 266 -8.60 -9.65 -29.48
CA PRO A 266 -7.69 -8.99 -30.41
C PRO A 266 -7.98 -7.49 -30.58
N ALA A 267 -9.22 -7.06 -30.35
CA ALA A 267 -9.61 -5.66 -30.42
C ALA A 267 -9.08 -4.80 -29.26
N TRP A 268 -8.60 -5.42 -28.18
CA TRP A 268 -8.10 -4.73 -26.99
C TRP A 268 -6.58 -4.48 -27.06
N GLY A 269 -5.87 -5.09 -28.00
CA GLY A 269 -4.43 -4.93 -28.16
C GLY A 269 -3.60 -5.70 -27.13
N PRO A 270 -2.29 -5.39 -27.05
CA PRO A 270 -1.32 -6.15 -26.27
C PRO A 270 -1.71 -6.27 -24.79
N GLN A 271 -1.62 -7.50 -24.25
CA GLN A 271 -2.04 -7.77 -22.88
C GLN A 271 -1.19 -7.04 -21.83
N ASP A 272 0.13 -7.01 -22.02
CA ASP A 272 1.06 -6.39 -21.07
C ASP A 272 0.84 -4.88 -20.99
N GLU A 273 0.66 -4.21 -22.15
CA GLU A 273 0.32 -2.78 -22.23
C GLU A 273 -0.99 -2.47 -21.50
N ARG A 274 -2.03 -3.28 -21.70
CA ARG A 274 -3.31 -3.10 -20.99
C ARG A 274 -3.17 -3.26 -19.48
N GLY A 275 -2.41 -4.24 -19.01
CA GLY A 275 -2.18 -4.44 -17.59
C GLY A 275 -1.45 -3.26 -16.96
N ILE A 276 -0.45 -2.71 -17.66
CA ILE A 276 0.25 -1.48 -17.27
C ILE A 276 -0.73 -0.30 -17.20
N ASP A 277 -1.57 -0.12 -18.23
CA ASP A 277 -2.54 0.97 -18.25
C ASP A 277 -3.54 0.88 -17.10
N MET A 278 -4.09 -0.32 -16.83
CA MET A 278 -4.98 -0.54 -15.68
C MET A 278 -4.33 -0.18 -14.35
N GLU A 279 -3.06 -0.57 -14.15
CA GLU A 279 -2.30 -0.27 -12.94
C GLU A 279 -1.96 1.22 -12.81
N VAL A 280 -1.54 1.86 -13.91
CA VAL A 280 -1.19 3.29 -13.95
C VAL A 280 -2.42 4.17 -13.73
N GLU A 281 -3.52 3.92 -14.44
CA GLU A 281 -4.74 4.73 -14.33
C GLU A 281 -5.32 4.65 -12.92
N THR A 282 -5.38 3.45 -12.34
CA THR A 282 -5.87 3.24 -10.97
C THR A 282 -4.96 3.94 -9.96
N ALA A 283 -3.63 3.76 -10.06
CA ALA A 283 -2.68 4.39 -9.15
C ALA A 283 -2.69 5.93 -9.24
N ALA A 284 -2.76 6.49 -10.46
CA ALA A 284 -2.83 7.92 -10.66
C ALA A 284 -4.10 8.50 -10.02
N ALA A 285 -5.23 7.82 -10.16
CA ALA A 285 -6.48 8.24 -9.56
C ALA A 285 -6.45 8.10 -8.03
N ASP A 286 -5.84 7.05 -7.49
CA ASP A 286 -5.72 6.82 -6.04
C ASP A 286 -4.89 7.90 -5.37
N LEU A 287 -3.79 8.30 -6.02
CA LEU A 287 -2.95 9.40 -5.57
C LEU A 287 -3.69 10.75 -5.66
N ALA A 288 -4.44 10.99 -6.74
CA ALA A 288 -5.21 12.21 -6.90
C ALA A 288 -6.38 12.32 -5.90
N ALA A 289 -6.94 11.19 -5.46
CA ALA A 289 -8.04 11.13 -4.51
C ALA A 289 -7.57 11.18 -3.04
N GLY A 290 -6.34 10.73 -2.72
CA GLY A 290 -5.76 10.92 -1.39
C GLY A 290 -4.88 9.82 -0.84
N SER A 291 -4.45 8.86 -1.66
CA SER A 291 -3.45 7.90 -1.23
C SER A 291 -2.11 8.59 -0.97
N ASP A 292 -1.55 8.36 0.21
CA ASP A 292 -0.22 8.83 0.60
C ASP A 292 0.87 7.83 0.14
N ALA A 293 0.47 6.59 -0.17
CA ALA A 293 1.29 5.62 -0.89
C ALA A 293 0.46 4.65 -1.73
N VAL A 294 1.05 4.12 -2.79
CA VAL A 294 0.47 3.05 -3.63
C VAL A 294 1.44 1.89 -3.75
N ILE A 295 0.93 0.66 -3.88
CA ILE A 295 1.74 -0.54 -4.14
C ILE A 295 1.43 -1.01 -5.56
N LEU A 296 2.49 -1.16 -6.36
CA LEU A 296 2.46 -1.51 -7.77
C LEU A 296 3.38 -2.70 -8.04
N ARG A 297 3.16 -3.41 -9.14
CA ARG A 297 3.93 -4.61 -9.51
C ARG A 297 4.78 -4.40 -10.76
N HIS A 298 4.30 -3.67 -11.77
CA HIS A 298 4.99 -3.57 -13.05
C HIS A 298 6.03 -2.43 -13.09
N PRO A 299 7.27 -2.67 -13.57
CA PRO A 299 8.32 -1.65 -13.60
C PRO A 299 7.97 -0.39 -14.38
N GLU A 300 7.30 -0.52 -15.53
CA GLU A 300 6.87 0.66 -16.31
C GLU A 300 5.77 1.45 -15.59
N SER A 301 4.87 0.79 -14.83
CA SER A 301 3.89 1.47 -13.98
C SER A 301 4.58 2.27 -12.89
N VAL A 302 5.52 1.66 -12.15
CA VAL A 302 6.31 2.31 -11.09
C VAL A 302 7.04 3.54 -11.63
N LYS A 303 7.71 3.40 -12.78
CA LYS A 303 8.40 4.51 -13.45
C LYS A 303 7.45 5.62 -13.87
N THR A 304 6.27 5.27 -14.41
CA THR A 304 5.27 6.22 -14.89
C THR A 304 4.65 7.01 -13.73
N ILE A 305 4.26 6.32 -12.66
CA ILE A 305 3.73 6.95 -11.44
C ILE A 305 4.80 7.78 -10.73
N SER A 306 6.07 7.34 -10.73
CA SER A 306 7.17 8.15 -10.18
C SER A 306 7.35 9.46 -10.93
N LYS A 307 7.22 9.45 -12.26
CA LYS A 307 7.24 10.67 -13.08
C LYS A 307 6.04 11.57 -12.79
N LEU A 308 4.85 11.00 -12.64
CA LEU A 308 3.63 11.74 -12.29
C LEU A 308 3.80 12.46 -10.95
N ILE A 309 4.21 11.74 -9.90
CA ILE A 309 4.45 12.33 -8.57
C ILE A 309 5.47 13.47 -8.67
N LYS A 310 6.61 13.27 -9.34
CA LYS A 310 7.63 14.32 -9.53
C LYS A 310 7.14 15.54 -10.30
N ALA A 311 6.12 15.40 -11.13
CA ALA A 311 5.55 16.50 -11.91
C ALA A 311 4.48 17.29 -11.13
N LEU A 312 3.86 16.67 -10.13
CA LEU A 312 2.77 17.25 -9.34
C LEU A 312 3.18 17.71 -7.94
N ALA A 313 4.27 17.13 -7.40
CA ALA A 313 4.81 17.45 -6.08
C ALA A 313 5.69 18.70 -6.07
#